data_AF-A0A9Y1Z7E6-F1
#
_entry.id   AF-A0A9Y1Z7E6-F1
#
_cell.length_a   1.000
_cell.length_b   1.000
_cell.length_c   1.000
_cell.angle_alpha   90.00
_cell.angle_beta   90.00
_cell.angle_gamma   90.00
#
_symmetry.space_group_name_H-M   'P 1'
#
loop_
_entity.id
_entity.type
_entity.pdbx_description
1 polymer ?
#
loop_
_entity_poly.entity_id
_entity_poly.type
_entity_poly.pdbx_seq_one_letter_code
_entity_poly.pdbx_strand_id
1 'polypeptide(L)'
;MDPLAIGLAVAAVVAGVAVVVAAKRDDDRRDHRRRLQNRLAETLPSGTETHLEHSPTVRDLVVVDYEDGEATYVPVVRIDLETTDAPGLDLLVEYVADVLETIHPELEDERVRHYDVQFTFGPDGLFVPSECRRIAVPPTMAERLVADADYRAHDLQRDLEDGDDGGADAPVVWSDCEDYDDDAAAAAASAGGTASVP
;
A
#
# COMPACT_ATOMS: atom_id res chain seq x y z
N MET A 1 5.95 5.17 51.71
CA MET A 1 6.02 5.01 50.24
C MET A 1 4.75 5.62 49.69
N ASP A 2 4.88 6.78 49.07
CA ASP A 2 3.72 7.55 48.62
C ASP A 2 3.07 6.86 47.41
N PRO A 3 1.76 6.56 47.46
CA PRO A 3 1.06 5.87 46.38
C PRO A 3 1.14 6.65 45.05
N LEU A 4 1.32 7.97 45.13
CA LEU A 4 1.49 8.87 43.99
C LEU A 4 2.84 8.69 43.30
N ALA A 5 3.92 8.41 44.04
CA ALA A 5 5.24 8.15 43.48
C ALA A 5 5.30 6.79 42.76
N ILE A 6 4.57 5.79 43.26
CA ILE A 6 4.45 4.47 42.63
C ILE A 6 3.63 4.58 41.34
N GLY A 7 2.51 5.31 41.35
CA GLY A 7 1.69 5.52 40.15
C GLY A 7 2.44 6.22 39.01
N LEU A 8 3.24 7.24 39.33
CA LEU A 8 4.01 8.00 38.34
C LEU A 8 5.17 7.17 37.74
N ALA A 9 5.82 6.34 38.57
CA ALA A 9 6.86 5.42 38.09
C ALA A 9 6.30 4.34 37.15
N VAL A 10 5.13 3.77 37.46
CA VAL A 10 4.47 2.79 36.59
C VAL A 10 4.04 3.43 35.27
N ALA A 11 3.44 4.62 35.30
CA ALA A 11 3.05 5.35 34.09
C ALA A 11 4.25 5.66 33.17
N ALA A 12 5.39 6.07 33.74
CA ALA A 12 6.61 6.34 32.97
C ALA A 12 7.16 5.07 32.30
N VAL A 13 7.12 3.92 32.98
CA VAL A 13 7.55 2.63 32.41
C VAL A 13 6.60 2.20 31.30
N VAL A 14 5.29 2.30 31.49
CA VAL A 14 4.29 1.96 30.46
C VAL A 14 4.45 2.85 29.23
N ALA A 15 4.61 4.16 29.42
CA ALA A 15 4.86 5.10 28.33
C ALA A 15 6.19 4.78 27.61
N GLY A 16 7.26 4.46 28.35
CA GLY A 16 8.53 4.06 27.77
C GLY A 16 8.44 2.77 26.94
N VAL A 17 7.71 1.76 27.43
CA VAL A 17 7.47 0.51 26.70
C VAL A 17 6.64 0.77 25.45
N ALA A 18 5.59 1.58 25.53
CA ALA A 18 4.76 1.94 24.39
C ALA A 18 5.58 2.64 23.28
N VAL A 19 6.46 3.58 23.65
CA VAL A 19 7.37 4.25 22.70
C VAL A 19 8.33 3.26 22.04
N VAL A 20 8.91 2.34 22.80
CA VAL A 20 9.83 1.33 22.24
C VAL A 20 9.10 0.35 21.31
N VAL A 21 7.88 -0.06 21.64
CA VAL A 21 7.06 -0.93 20.78
C VAL A 21 6.68 -0.19 19.49
N ALA A 22 6.27 1.07 19.59
CA ALA A 22 5.96 1.89 18.42
C ALA A 22 7.19 2.09 17.51
N ALA A 23 8.36 2.35 18.10
CA ALA A 23 9.60 2.49 17.35
C ALA A 23 10.00 1.19 16.63
N LYS A 24 9.88 0.04 17.29
CA LYS A 24 10.16 -1.25 16.66
C LYS A 24 9.23 -1.56 15.50
N ARG A 25 7.93 -1.31 15.65
CA ARG A 25 6.95 -1.50 14.57
C ARG A 25 7.27 -0.64 13.36
N ASP A 26 7.74 0.59 13.58
CA ASP A 26 8.14 1.48 12.49
C ASP A 26 9.39 0.97 11.76
N ASP A 27 10.38 0.46 12.49
CA ASP A 27 11.59 -0.13 11.90
C ASP A 27 11.26 -1.40 11.09
N ASP A 28 10.45 -2.31 11.64
CA ASP A 28 10.01 -3.53 10.96
C ASP A 28 9.27 -3.20 9.65
N ARG A 29 8.39 -2.18 9.68
CA ARG A 29 7.68 -1.69 8.49
C ARG A 29 8.63 -1.10 7.44
N ARG A 30 9.63 -0.31 7.85
CA ARG A 30 10.62 0.26 6.93
C ARG A 30 11.44 -0.83 6.25
N ASP A 31 11.83 -1.84 6.99
CA ASP A 31 12.58 -2.98 6.45
C ASP A 31 11.70 -3.83 5.52
N HIS A 32 10.42 -4.03 5.85
CA HIS A 32 9.45 -4.69 4.97
C HIS A 32 9.31 -3.92 3.64
N ARG A 33 9.07 -2.60 3.70
CA ARG A 33 8.99 -1.75 2.50
C ARG A 33 10.25 -1.82 1.64
N ARG A 34 11.43 -1.83 2.26
CA ARG A 34 12.71 -1.96 1.54
C ARG A 34 12.84 -3.29 0.79
N ARG A 35 12.37 -4.40 1.38
CA ARG A 35 12.38 -5.70 0.71
C ARG A 35 11.50 -5.69 -0.54
N LEU A 36 10.27 -5.19 -0.42
CA LEU A 36 9.36 -5.05 -1.54
C LEU A 36 9.93 -4.12 -2.63
N GLN A 37 10.51 -2.99 -2.23
CA GLN A 37 11.15 -2.05 -3.14
C GLN A 37 12.30 -2.70 -3.93
N ASN A 38 13.13 -3.51 -3.28
CA ASN A 38 14.24 -4.20 -3.93
C ASN A 38 13.71 -5.25 -4.92
N ARG A 39 12.67 -6.01 -4.54
CA ARG A 39 12.00 -6.97 -5.44
C ARG A 39 11.44 -6.30 -6.69
N LEU A 40 10.72 -5.19 -6.53
CA LEU A 40 10.19 -4.43 -7.66
C LEU A 40 11.30 -3.92 -8.58
N ALA A 41 12.39 -3.41 -8.03
CA ALA A 41 13.53 -2.94 -8.83
C ALA A 41 14.25 -4.08 -9.59
N GLU A 42 14.25 -5.30 -9.03
CA GLU A 42 14.84 -6.48 -9.67
C GLU A 42 13.95 -7.04 -10.79
N THR A 43 12.63 -7.10 -10.59
CA THR A 43 11.68 -7.67 -11.54
C THR A 43 11.27 -6.68 -12.64
N LEU A 44 11.10 -5.41 -12.29
CA LEU A 44 10.63 -4.33 -13.17
C LEU A 44 11.69 -3.22 -13.28
N PRO A 45 12.84 -3.49 -13.96
CA PRO A 45 13.84 -2.47 -14.19
C PRO A 45 13.31 -1.40 -15.14
N SER A 46 13.61 -0.13 -14.88
CA SER A 46 13.38 0.93 -15.87
C SER A 46 14.39 0.86 -17.02
N GLY A 47 14.02 1.42 -18.17
CA GLY A 47 14.89 1.50 -19.34
C GLY A 47 14.13 1.66 -20.65
N THR A 48 14.88 1.81 -21.75
CA THR A 48 14.36 2.17 -23.08
C THR A 48 13.41 1.13 -23.71
N GLU A 49 13.35 -0.08 -23.15
CA GLU A 49 12.44 -1.15 -23.58
C GLU A 49 11.15 -1.20 -22.72
N THR A 50 11.04 -0.33 -21.72
CA THR A 50 9.88 -0.19 -20.84
C THR A 50 9.24 1.19 -21.01
N HIS A 51 7.98 1.35 -20.62
CA HIS A 51 7.31 2.67 -20.58
C HIS A 51 7.54 3.39 -19.24
N LEU A 52 8.51 2.92 -18.45
CA LEU A 52 8.75 3.32 -17.06
C LEU A 52 9.86 4.37 -17.00
N GLU A 53 9.57 5.50 -16.36
CA GLU A 53 10.58 6.54 -16.11
C GLU A 53 11.57 6.07 -15.06
N HIS A 54 11.02 5.40 -14.05
CA HIS A 54 11.73 4.81 -12.94
C HIS A 54 11.13 3.45 -12.63
N SER A 55 11.91 2.53 -12.05
CA SER A 55 11.36 1.29 -11.52
C SER A 55 10.22 1.59 -10.53
N PRO A 56 9.17 0.76 -10.48
CA PRO A 56 8.07 0.94 -9.54
C PRO A 56 8.57 1.07 -8.11
N THR A 57 7.92 1.94 -7.34
CA THR A 57 8.31 2.20 -5.95
C THR A 57 7.20 1.85 -4.99
N VAL A 58 7.53 1.21 -3.87
CA VAL A 58 6.58 1.08 -2.76
C VAL A 58 6.59 2.40 -2.02
N ARG A 59 5.59 3.25 -2.30
CA ARG A 59 5.42 4.55 -1.66
C ARG A 59 5.19 4.34 -0.17
N ASP A 60 4.25 3.48 0.18
CA ASP A 60 3.94 3.18 1.58
C ASP A 60 3.32 1.79 1.80
N LEU A 61 3.37 1.35 3.06
CA LEU A 61 2.58 0.25 3.60
C LEU A 61 1.65 0.85 4.65
N VAL A 62 0.51 1.35 4.17
CA VAL A 62 -0.46 2.09 5.00
C VAL A 62 -1.14 1.11 5.94
N VAL A 63 -1.25 1.44 7.22
CA VAL A 63 -2.03 0.65 8.17
C VAL A 63 -3.39 1.28 8.32
N VAL A 64 -4.44 0.57 7.89
CA VAL A 64 -5.81 1.08 7.89
C VAL A 64 -6.64 0.58 9.07
N ASP A 65 -6.21 -0.51 9.71
CA ASP A 65 -6.89 -1.07 10.88
C ASP A 65 -5.95 -1.91 11.75
N TYR A 66 -6.36 -2.16 12.99
CA TYR A 66 -5.73 -3.09 13.92
C TYR A 66 -6.79 -3.97 14.58
N GLU A 67 -6.80 -5.25 14.23
CA GLU A 67 -7.70 -6.24 14.83
C GLU A 67 -6.90 -7.35 15.51
N ASP A 68 -7.25 -7.68 16.76
CA ASP A 68 -6.58 -8.70 17.58
C ASP A 68 -5.06 -8.54 17.72
N GLY A 69 -4.54 -7.33 17.52
CA GLY A 69 -3.10 -7.02 17.57
C GLY A 69 -2.36 -7.23 16.26
N GLU A 70 -3.07 -7.61 15.19
CA GLU A 70 -2.56 -7.71 13.82
C GLU A 70 -2.97 -6.46 13.03
N ALA A 71 -2.05 -5.95 12.21
CA ALA A 71 -2.29 -4.78 11.39
C ALA A 71 -2.90 -5.18 10.04
N THR A 72 -3.87 -4.41 9.57
CA THR A 72 -4.40 -4.52 8.20
C THR A 72 -3.74 -3.46 7.32
N TYR A 73 -3.11 -3.90 6.24
CA TYR A 73 -2.31 -3.09 5.34
C TYR A 73 -3.01 -2.74 4.02
N VAL A 74 -2.66 -1.58 3.48
CA VAL A 74 -2.86 -1.21 2.07
C VAL A 74 -1.48 -0.90 1.49
N PRO A 75 -0.88 -1.83 0.73
CA PRO A 75 0.35 -1.56 0.00
C PRO A 75 0.08 -0.55 -1.12
N VAL A 76 0.81 0.56 -1.11
CA VAL A 76 0.70 1.62 -2.13
C VAL A 76 1.95 1.59 -2.99
N VAL A 77 1.80 1.18 -4.25
CA VAL A 77 2.88 1.13 -5.24
C VAL A 77 2.69 2.26 -6.23
N ARG A 78 3.75 3.02 -6.52
CA ARG A 78 3.75 4.07 -7.53
C ARG A 78 4.54 3.66 -8.76
N ILE A 79 3.96 3.90 -9.92
CA ILE A 79 4.53 3.66 -11.25
C ILE A 79 4.56 5.00 -11.98
N ASP A 80 5.77 5.51 -12.19
CA ASP A 80 6.03 6.75 -12.93
C ASP A 80 6.24 6.39 -14.42
N LEU A 81 5.35 6.85 -15.31
CA LEU A 81 5.35 6.50 -16.73
C LEU A 81 5.93 7.61 -17.61
N GLU A 82 6.81 7.27 -18.57
CA GLU A 82 7.39 8.21 -19.55
C GLU A 82 6.39 8.54 -20.69
N THR A 83 5.19 8.96 -20.35
CA THR A 83 4.15 9.34 -21.31
C THR A 83 3.47 10.64 -20.93
N THR A 84 3.13 11.42 -21.94
CA THR A 84 2.41 12.68 -21.77
C THR A 84 0.89 12.47 -21.74
N ASP A 85 0.40 11.41 -22.37
CA ASP A 85 -1.02 11.08 -22.47
C ASP A 85 -1.36 9.89 -21.58
N ALA A 86 -2.62 9.83 -21.13
CA ALA A 86 -3.18 8.72 -20.37
C ALA A 86 -3.00 7.39 -21.15
N PRO A 87 -2.35 6.37 -20.56
CA PRO A 87 -2.18 5.07 -21.18
C PRO A 87 -3.51 4.30 -21.29
N GLY A 88 -3.54 3.30 -22.16
CA GLY A 88 -4.63 2.34 -22.22
C GLY A 88 -4.69 1.46 -20.97
N LEU A 89 -5.90 1.06 -20.57
CA LEU A 89 -6.12 0.21 -19.39
C LEU A 89 -5.44 -1.16 -19.52
N ASP A 90 -5.31 -1.68 -20.73
CA ASP A 90 -4.59 -2.92 -21.03
C ASP A 90 -3.13 -2.86 -20.55
N LEU A 91 -2.39 -1.83 -20.96
CA LEU A 91 -1.00 -1.63 -20.55
C LEU A 91 -0.88 -1.42 -19.02
N LEU A 92 -1.81 -0.67 -18.44
CA LEU A 92 -1.82 -0.40 -17.01
C LEU A 92 -2.01 -1.68 -16.21
N VAL A 93 -2.95 -2.53 -16.62
CA VAL A 93 -3.24 -3.79 -15.93
C VAL A 93 -2.10 -4.80 -16.10
N GLU A 94 -1.35 -4.76 -17.21
CA GLU A 94 -0.10 -5.54 -17.33
C GLU A 94 0.89 -5.16 -16.22
N TYR A 95 1.15 -3.87 -16.02
CA TYR A 95 2.02 -3.42 -14.93
C TYR A 95 1.44 -3.74 -13.54
N VAL A 96 0.12 -3.62 -13.35
CA VAL A 96 -0.52 -4.03 -12.09
C VAL A 96 -0.25 -5.52 -11.84
N ALA A 97 -0.44 -6.36 -12.84
CA ALA A 97 -0.24 -7.79 -12.72
C ALA A 97 1.21 -8.11 -12.32
N ASP A 98 2.19 -7.54 -13.01
CA ASP A 98 3.61 -7.75 -12.70
C ASP A 98 3.97 -7.29 -11.27
N VAL A 99 3.41 -6.15 -10.83
CA VAL A 99 3.57 -5.65 -9.47
C VAL A 99 2.98 -6.64 -8.46
N LEU A 100 1.75 -7.10 -8.67
CA LEU A 100 1.06 -8.01 -7.77
C LEU A 100 1.75 -9.36 -7.68
N GLU A 101 2.15 -9.94 -8.81
CA GLU A 101 2.94 -11.18 -8.85
C GLU A 101 4.27 -11.05 -8.08
N THR A 102 4.82 -9.84 -8.03
CA THR A 102 6.07 -9.54 -7.30
C THR A 102 5.86 -9.34 -5.80
N ILE A 103 4.84 -8.57 -5.39
CA ILE A 103 4.69 -8.14 -3.98
C ILE A 103 3.76 -9.04 -3.17
N HIS A 104 2.75 -9.66 -3.80
CA HIS A 104 1.77 -10.49 -3.08
C HIS A 104 2.43 -11.65 -2.33
N PRO A 105 3.39 -12.40 -2.89
CA PRO A 105 4.05 -13.49 -2.18
C PRO A 105 4.80 -13.02 -0.92
N GLU A 106 5.34 -11.81 -0.92
CA GLU A 106 6.08 -11.27 0.22
C GLU A 106 5.14 -10.76 1.34
N LEU A 107 3.84 -10.70 1.06
CA LEU A 107 2.77 -10.22 1.95
C LEU A 107 1.77 -11.33 2.33
N GLU A 108 2.05 -12.59 2.01
CA GLU A 108 1.12 -13.72 2.22
C GLU A 108 0.74 -13.95 3.70
N ASP A 109 1.64 -13.60 4.62
CA ASP A 109 1.44 -13.70 6.07
C ASP A 109 0.78 -12.45 6.69
N GLU A 110 0.55 -11.40 5.90
CA GLU A 110 0.02 -10.11 6.36
C GLU A 110 -1.45 -9.94 5.96
N ARG A 111 -2.25 -9.24 6.78
CA ARG A 111 -3.63 -8.91 6.42
C ARG A 111 -3.63 -7.75 5.43
N VAL A 112 -3.90 -8.00 4.15
CA VAL A 112 -4.02 -6.94 3.13
C VAL A 112 -5.49 -6.66 2.83
N ARG A 113 -5.91 -5.39 2.93
CA ARG A 113 -7.28 -4.98 2.57
C ARG A 113 -7.47 -4.91 1.06
N HIS A 114 -6.56 -4.24 0.38
CA HIS A 114 -6.44 -4.18 -1.07
C HIS A 114 -5.04 -3.66 -1.42
N TYR A 115 -4.64 -3.82 -2.67
CA TYR A 115 -3.43 -3.24 -3.23
C TYR A 115 -3.80 -1.96 -3.97
N ASP A 116 -3.14 -0.84 -3.70
CA ASP A 116 -3.31 0.39 -4.46
C ASP A 116 -2.10 0.60 -5.36
N VAL A 117 -2.32 0.58 -6.68
CA VAL A 117 -1.31 0.90 -7.68
C VAL A 117 -1.62 2.26 -8.30
N GLN A 118 -0.76 3.23 -8.01
CA GLN A 118 -0.85 4.61 -8.46
C GLN A 118 0.06 4.83 -9.67
N PHE A 119 -0.49 5.45 -10.71
CA PHE A 119 0.17 5.79 -11.96
C PHE A 119 0.29 7.29 -12.09
N THR A 120 1.50 7.76 -12.31
CA THR A 120 1.84 9.15 -12.57
C THR A 120 2.28 9.30 -14.02
N PHE A 121 1.69 10.25 -14.72
CA PHE A 121 1.96 10.53 -16.14
C PHE A 121 1.64 12.00 -16.45
N GLY A 122 2.02 12.46 -17.63
CA GLY A 122 1.82 13.84 -18.06
C GLY A 122 3.14 14.58 -18.28
N PRO A 123 3.08 15.86 -18.67
CA PRO A 123 4.28 16.61 -19.03
C PRO A 123 5.18 16.86 -17.80
N ASP A 124 6.47 16.58 -17.93
CA ASP A 124 7.53 16.92 -16.96
C ASP A 124 7.85 18.43 -16.93
N GLY A 125 6.82 19.22 -16.72
CA GLY A 125 6.89 20.67 -16.67
C GLY A 125 6.84 21.20 -15.25
N LEU A 126 7.75 22.12 -14.91
CA LEU A 126 7.72 22.90 -13.66
C LEU A 126 6.37 23.63 -13.36
N PHE A 127 5.47 23.71 -14.33
CA PHE A 127 4.25 24.52 -14.26
C PHE A 127 2.95 23.74 -14.54
N VAL A 128 3.05 22.47 -14.97
CA VAL A 128 1.87 21.63 -15.23
C VAL A 128 1.99 20.43 -14.31
N PRO A 129 1.06 20.23 -13.37
CA PRO A 129 1.11 19.06 -12.51
C PRO A 129 0.95 17.79 -13.35
N SER A 130 1.75 16.78 -13.03
CA SER A 130 1.51 15.42 -13.52
C SER A 130 0.15 14.95 -13.06
N GLU A 131 -0.53 14.18 -13.90
CA GLU A 131 -1.77 13.49 -13.54
C GLU A 131 -1.43 12.27 -12.68
N CYS A 132 -2.34 11.94 -11.75
CA CYS A 132 -2.24 10.75 -10.91
C CYS A 132 -3.55 9.98 -10.96
N ARG A 133 -3.47 8.72 -11.38
CA ARG A 133 -4.61 7.79 -11.45
C ARG A 133 -4.27 6.51 -10.72
N ARG A 134 -5.28 5.77 -10.26
CA ARG A 134 -5.05 4.54 -9.51
C ARG A 134 -5.92 3.37 -9.93
N ILE A 135 -5.45 2.18 -9.59
CA ILE A 135 -6.19 0.92 -9.63
C ILE A 135 -6.07 0.26 -8.27
N ALA A 136 -7.20 0.01 -7.61
CA ALA A 136 -7.25 -0.74 -6.36
C ALA A 136 -7.69 -2.18 -6.62
N VAL A 137 -6.89 -3.14 -6.19
CA VAL A 137 -7.11 -4.58 -6.46
C VAL A 137 -7.38 -5.35 -5.16
N PRO A 138 -8.52 -6.06 -5.05
CA PRO A 138 -8.79 -6.93 -3.92
C PRO A 138 -7.76 -8.06 -3.77
N PRO A 139 -7.46 -8.50 -2.53
CA PRO A 139 -6.45 -9.53 -2.30
C PRO A 139 -6.79 -10.87 -2.94
N THR A 140 -8.07 -11.20 -3.10
CA THR A 140 -8.54 -12.42 -3.77
C THR A 140 -8.16 -12.46 -5.26
N MET A 141 -8.10 -11.30 -5.93
CA MET A 141 -7.66 -11.23 -7.32
C MET A 141 -6.14 -11.39 -7.43
N ALA A 142 -5.39 -10.78 -6.52
CA ALA A 142 -3.93 -10.94 -6.43
C ALA A 142 -3.52 -12.39 -6.12
N GLU A 143 -4.22 -13.05 -5.18
CA GLU A 143 -4.03 -14.46 -4.85
C GLU A 143 -4.22 -15.35 -6.07
N ARG A 144 -5.31 -15.14 -6.81
CA ARG A 144 -5.58 -15.93 -8.02
C ARG A 144 -4.53 -15.70 -9.11
N LEU A 145 -4.03 -14.46 -9.27
CA LEU A 145 -2.96 -14.15 -10.21
C LEU A 145 -1.66 -14.93 -9.91
N VAL A 146 -1.32 -15.08 -8.63
CA VAL A 146 -0.14 -15.86 -8.22
C VAL A 146 -0.38 -17.37 -8.25
N ALA A 147 -1.58 -17.81 -7.88
CA ALA A 147 -1.90 -19.23 -7.72
C ALA A 147 -2.30 -19.94 -9.02
N ASP A 148 -2.94 -19.25 -9.97
CA ASP A 148 -3.46 -19.81 -11.21
C ASP A 148 -2.67 -19.33 -12.42
N ALA A 149 -1.90 -20.25 -13.02
CA ALA A 149 -1.07 -19.94 -14.19
C ALA A 149 -1.88 -19.64 -15.47
N ASP A 150 -3.18 -19.91 -15.50
CA ASP A 150 -4.04 -19.53 -16.62
C ASP A 150 -4.70 -18.16 -16.40
N TYR A 151 -4.70 -17.64 -15.16
CA TYR A 151 -5.22 -16.30 -14.84
C TYR A 151 -4.13 -15.25 -15.08
N ARG A 152 -4.33 -14.37 -16.07
CA ARG A 152 -3.33 -13.36 -16.49
C ARG A 152 -3.91 -11.94 -16.46
N ALA A 153 -3.07 -10.95 -16.82
CA ALA A 153 -3.45 -9.54 -16.86
C ALA A 153 -4.78 -9.28 -17.58
N HIS A 154 -5.09 -10.01 -18.65
CA HIS A 154 -6.37 -9.88 -19.35
C HIS A 154 -7.58 -10.33 -18.49
N ASP A 155 -7.45 -11.42 -17.73
CA ASP A 155 -8.50 -11.89 -16.83
C ASP A 155 -8.63 -10.96 -15.61
N LEU A 156 -7.51 -10.40 -15.14
CA LEU A 156 -7.50 -9.35 -14.13
C LEU A 156 -8.26 -8.12 -14.62
N GLN A 157 -7.97 -7.64 -15.83
CA GLN A 157 -8.68 -6.50 -16.41
C GLN A 157 -10.19 -6.77 -16.47
N ARG A 158 -10.60 -7.92 -16.99
CA ARG A 158 -12.02 -8.26 -17.11
C ARG A 158 -12.71 -8.26 -15.76
N ASP A 159 -12.09 -8.88 -14.75
CA ASP A 159 -12.70 -9.00 -13.43
C ASP A 159 -12.66 -7.66 -12.64
N LEU A 160 -11.70 -6.78 -12.91
CA LEU A 160 -11.70 -5.40 -12.41
C LEU A 160 -12.85 -4.59 -13.01
N GLU A 161 -13.07 -4.70 -14.32
CA GLU A 161 -14.17 -4.02 -15.04
C GLU A 161 -15.55 -4.55 -14.62
N ASP A 162 -15.67 -5.85 -14.37
CA ASP A 162 -16.91 -6.50 -13.93
C ASP A 162 -17.21 -6.24 -12.43
N GLY A 163 -16.18 -5.99 -11.63
CA GLY A 163 -16.26 -5.97 -10.17
C GLY A 163 -16.59 -4.63 -9.51
N ASP A 164 -16.62 -3.52 -10.25
CA ASP A 164 -16.94 -2.20 -9.70
C ASP A 164 -18.43 -2.09 -9.32
N ASP A 165 -18.78 -2.54 -8.11
CA ASP A 165 -20.13 -2.48 -7.55
C ASP A 165 -20.33 -1.34 -6.52
N GLY A 166 -19.29 -0.52 -6.29
CA GLY A 166 -19.28 0.59 -5.33
C GLY A 166 -19.20 0.19 -3.85
N GLY A 167 -18.94 -1.09 -3.54
CA GLY A 167 -18.63 -1.56 -2.20
C GLY A 167 -17.26 -1.10 -1.68
N ALA A 168 -17.08 -1.12 -0.35
CA ALA A 168 -15.82 -0.69 0.29
C ALA A 168 -14.62 -1.62 0.03
N ASP A 169 -14.88 -2.80 -0.54
CA ASP A 169 -13.91 -3.82 -0.95
C ASP A 169 -13.99 -4.11 -2.46
N ALA A 170 -14.76 -3.29 -3.20
CA ALA A 170 -14.84 -3.39 -4.64
C ALA A 170 -13.50 -2.96 -5.27
N PRO A 171 -13.09 -3.58 -6.38
CA PRO A 171 -11.99 -3.04 -7.17
C PRO A 171 -12.31 -1.61 -7.62
N VAL A 172 -11.28 -0.77 -7.67
CA VAL A 172 -11.38 0.59 -8.21
C VAL A 172 -10.58 0.63 -9.49
N VAL A 173 -11.22 1.07 -10.58
CA VAL A 173 -10.58 1.19 -11.89
C VAL A 173 -10.43 2.66 -12.25
N TRP A 174 -9.19 3.07 -12.56
CA TRP A 174 -8.84 4.35 -13.16
C TRP A 174 -9.46 5.60 -12.49
N SER A 175 -9.36 5.66 -11.16
CA SER A 175 -9.85 6.79 -10.35
C SER A 175 -8.73 7.76 -9.98
N ASP A 176 -9.07 8.91 -9.42
CA ASP A 176 -8.06 9.82 -8.83
C ASP A 176 -7.28 9.11 -7.71
N CYS A 177 -6.00 9.43 -7.57
CA CYS A 177 -5.16 8.88 -6.50
C CYS A 177 -5.69 9.27 -5.11
N GLU A 178 -5.65 8.32 -4.18
CA GLU A 178 -5.89 8.61 -2.76
C GLU A 178 -4.61 9.12 -2.11
N ASP A 179 -4.79 10.11 -1.24
CA ASP A 179 -3.74 10.59 -0.35
C ASP A 179 -3.94 9.96 1.04
N TYR A 180 -3.12 8.98 1.35
CA TYR A 180 -3.18 8.24 2.61
C TYR A 180 -2.42 8.92 3.76
N ASP A 181 -1.74 10.05 3.49
CA ASP A 181 -0.99 10.77 4.52
C ASP A 181 -1.93 11.38 5.59
N ASP A 182 -3.19 11.69 5.23
CA ASP A 182 -4.22 12.19 6.15
C ASP A 182 -4.88 11.08 7.01
N ASP A 183 -5.09 9.88 6.45
CA ASP A 183 -5.78 8.78 7.14
C ASP A 183 -4.87 7.99 8.09
N ALA A 184 -3.58 7.85 7.78
CA ALA A 184 -2.60 7.22 8.67
C ALA A 184 -2.46 7.98 10.00
N ALA A 185 -2.59 9.31 9.97
CA ALA A 185 -2.59 10.15 11.17
C ALA A 185 -3.85 9.91 12.04
N ALA A 186 -5.01 9.69 11.40
CA ALA A 186 -6.26 9.38 12.10
C ALA A 186 -6.26 7.97 12.71
N ALA A 187 -5.75 6.96 12.01
CA ALA A 187 -5.63 5.58 12.51
C ALA A 187 -4.62 5.46 13.67
N ALA A 188 -3.50 6.20 13.62
CA ALA A 188 -2.58 6.27 14.75
C ALA A 188 -3.22 6.92 16.00
N ALA A 189 -4.14 7.87 15.81
CA ALA A 189 -4.86 8.52 16.91
C ALA A 189 -5.93 7.61 17.55
N SER A 190 -6.61 6.76 16.78
CA SER A 190 -7.62 5.82 17.30
C SER A 190 -6.99 4.64 18.05
N ALA A 191 -5.82 4.16 17.62
CA ALA A 191 -5.07 3.11 18.32
C ALA A 191 -4.49 3.57 19.68
N GLY A 192 -4.34 4.88 19.91
CA GLY A 192 -3.97 5.46 21.21
C GLY A 192 -5.15 5.60 22.20
N GLY A 193 -6.38 5.31 21.75
CA GLY A 193 -7.63 5.58 22.45
C GLY A 193 -8.13 4.50 23.39
N THR A 194 -7.27 3.80 24.14
CA THR A 194 -7.72 2.95 25.27
C THR A 194 -7.03 3.35 26.57
N ALA A 195 -7.43 4.51 27.10
CA ALA A 195 -7.16 4.88 28.49
C ALA A 195 -8.35 5.66 29.06
N SER A 196 -9.50 5.00 29.20
CA SER A 196 -10.51 5.39 30.18
C SER A 196 -10.53 4.33 31.28
N VAL A 197 -9.93 4.68 32.41
CA VAL A 197 -10.07 3.94 33.67
C VAL A 197 -11.16 4.66 34.48
N PRO A 198 -12.16 3.94 35.05
CA PRO A 198 -13.19 4.54 35.89
C PRO A 198 -12.65 5.10 37.22
#